data_AF-A0A916QDT5-F1
#
_entry.id   AF-A0A916QDT5-F1
#
_cell.length_a   1.000
_cell.length_b   1.000
_cell.length_c   1.000
_cell.angle_alpha   90.00
_cell.angle_beta   90.00
_cell.angle_gamma   90.00
#
_symmetry.space_group_name_H-M   'P 1'
#
loop_
_entity.id
_entity.type
_entity.pdbx_description
1 polymer ?
#
loop_
_entity_poly.entity_id
_entity_poly.type
_entity_poly.pdbx_seq_one_letter_code
_entity_poly.pdbx_strand_id
1 'polypeptide(L)'
;MIVGRGAFVESFPLFGYDLDDYNALFNEHLALLLELNRKPVVTWSGQHRPALKEAEIAPRPKQQEIPIWVGVGGTLASAERAGRLGTGMAVAMLGGDPRYRGHSV
;
A
#
# COMPACT_ATOMS: atom_id res chain seq x y z
N MET A 1 6.57 -7.30 6.20
CA MET A 1 5.33 -6.53 6.35
C MET A 1 4.56 -6.58 5.04
N ILE A 2 3.22 -6.65 5.10
CA ILE A 2 2.34 -6.61 3.92
C ILE A 2 1.62 -5.25 3.91
N VAL A 3 1.61 -4.59 2.76
CA VAL A 3 0.88 -3.34 2.53
C VAL A 3 -0.16 -3.56 1.46
N GLY A 4 -1.38 -3.08 1.68
CA GLY A 4 -2.49 -3.26 0.76
C GLY A 4 -3.43 -2.08 0.82
N ARG A 5 -4.31 -1.99 -0.17
CA ARG A 5 -5.31 -0.92 -0.22
C ARG A 5 -6.53 -1.16 0.68
N GLY A 6 -6.61 -2.34 1.30
CA GLY A 6 -7.78 -2.78 2.07
C GLY A 6 -8.86 -3.41 1.18
N ALA A 7 -9.85 -4.02 1.83
CA ALA A 7 -11.04 -4.58 1.17
C ALA A 7 -12.28 -3.68 1.35
N PHE A 8 -12.17 -2.66 2.20
CA PHE A 8 -13.26 -1.79 2.65
C PHE A 8 -12.83 -0.34 2.43
N VAL A 9 -13.68 0.42 1.76
CA VAL A 9 -13.47 1.85 1.46
C VAL A 9 -14.18 2.76 2.47
N GLU A 10 -15.03 2.17 3.31
CA GLU A 10 -15.88 2.83 4.30
C GLU A 10 -15.08 3.59 5.37
N SER A 11 -13.80 3.25 5.55
CA SER A 11 -12.90 3.91 6.48
C SER A 11 -12.26 5.20 5.93
N PHE A 12 -12.32 5.46 4.62
CA PHE A 12 -11.64 6.62 4.01
C PHE A 12 -12.10 7.96 4.58
N PRO A 13 -13.43 8.23 4.68
CA PRO A 13 -13.92 9.48 5.25
C PRO A 13 -13.52 9.68 6.71
N LEU A 14 -13.29 8.59 7.48
CA LEU A 14 -12.87 8.68 8.89
C LEU A 14 -11.49 9.32 9.03
N PHE A 15 -10.64 9.21 8.01
CA PHE A 15 -9.30 9.80 7.98
C PHE A 15 -9.22 11.07 7.13
N GLY A 16 -10.37 11.59 6.67
CA GLY A 16 -10.44 12.81 5.87
C GLY A 16 -9.92 12.66 4.44
N TYR A 17 -9.88 11.43 3.90
CA TYR A 17 -9.48 11.17 2.52
C TYR A 17 -10.70 11.02 1.61
N ASP A 18 -10.56 11.54 0.38
CA ASP A 18 -11.49 11.28 -0.71
C ASP A 18 -11.21 9.90 -1.32
N LEU A 19 -12.26 9.20 -1.73
CA LEU A 19 -12.14 7.92 -2.43
C LEU A 19 -11.57 8.09 -3.84
N ASP A 20 -11.76 9.24 -4.47
CA ASP A 20 -11.22 9.51 -5.80
C ASP A 20 -9.68 9.53 -5.81
N ASP A 21 -9.06 9.84 -4.66
CA ASP A 21 -7.61 9.84 -4.48
C ASP A 21 -7.02 8.46 -4.16
N TYR A 22 -7.84 7.41 -4.05
CA TYR A 22 -7.44 6.09 -3.55
C TYR A 22 -6.14 5.54 -4.12
N ASN A 23 -5.98 5.61 -5.44
CA ASN A 23 -4.79 5.10 -6.12
C ASN A 23 -3.58 6.00 -5.91
N ALA A 24 -3.78 7.33 -5.91
CA ALA A 24 -2.72 8.31 -5.74
C ALA A 24 -2.17 8.24 -4.31
N LEU A 25 -3.04 8.19 -3.30
CA LEU A 25 -2.73 7.96 -1.90
C LEU A 25 -1.86 6.73 -1.68
N PHE A 26 -2.30 5.58 -2.21
CA PHE A 26 -1.55 4.34 -2.04
C PHE A 26 -0.17 4.42 -2.69
N ASN A 27 -0.08 4.96 -3.90
CA ASN A 27 1.19 5.05 -4.63
C ASN A 27 2.18 5.99 -3.92
N GLU A 28 1.72 7.16 -3.49
CA GLU A 28 2.56 8.14 -2.81
C GLU A 28 3.06 7.59 -1.48
N HIS A 29 2.17 7.03 -0.65
CA HIS A 29 2.54 6.49 0.65
C HIS A 29 3.44 5.25 0.54
N LEU A 30 3.21 4.38 -0.46
CA LEU A 30 4.10 3.25 -0.71
C LEU A 30 5.50 3.73 -1.11
N ALA A 31 5.59 4.71 -2.01
CA ALA A 31 6.87 5.24 -2.44
C ALA A 31 7.64 5.88 -1.28
N LEU A 32 6.97 6.68 -0.45
CA LEU A 32 7.59 7.23 0.76
C LEU A 32 8.02 6.13 1.74
N LEU A 33 7.18 5.12 1.98
CA LEU A 33 7.53 4.01 2.86
C LEU A 33 8.80 3.29 2.39
N LEU A 34 8.94 3.06 1.08
CA LEU A 34 10.14 2.44 0.51
C LEU A 34 11.39 3.31 0.72
N GLU A 35 11.27 4.64 0.59
CA GLU A 35 12.37 5.58 0.89
C GLU A 35 12.75 5.54 2.37
N LEU A 36 11.77 5.61 3.28
CA LEU A 36 12.00 5.56 4.74
C LEU A 36 12.62 4.23 5.18
N ASN A 37 12.28 3.13 4.50
CA ASN A 37 12.84 1.82 4.78
C ASN A 37 14.34 1.77 4.44
N ARG A 38 14.75 2.40 3.33
CA ARG A 38 16.13 2.39 2.82
C ARG A 38 17.02 3.45 3.46
N LYS A 39 16.47 4.60 3.84
CA LYS A 39 17.23 5.77 4.27
C LYS A 39 16.89 6.17 5.72
N PRO A 40 17.89 6.51 6.55
CA PRO A 40 17.65 6.99 7.91
C PRO A 40 17.09 8.41 7.94
N VAL A 41 17.47 9.23 6.96
CA VAL A 41 17.05 10.64 6.79
C VAL A 41 16.41 10.80 5.42
N VAL A 42 15.21 11.37 5.37
CA VAL A 42 14.42 11.51 4.13
C VAL A 42 13.93 12.94 3.96
N THR A 43 14.11 13.46 2.74
CA THR A 43 13.40 14.62 2.23
C THR A 43 12.35 14.12 1.24
N TRP A 44 11.10 14.51 1.43
CA TRP A 44 9.97 14.04 0.63
C TRP A 44 9.03 15.20 0.30
N SER A 45 8.55 15.25 -0.94
CA SER A 45 7.47 16.13 -1.36
C SER A 45 6.45 15.33 -2.14
N GLY A 46 5.18 15.57 -1.86
CA GLY A 46 4.05 14.90 -2.50
C GLY A 46 2.77 15.71 -2.30
N GLN A 47 1.63 15.16 -2.71
CA GLN A 47 0.34 15.82 -2.66
C GLN A 47 -0.45 15.44 -1.41
N HIS A 48 -0.29 14.20 -0.93
CA HIS A 48 -1.21 13.62 0.05
C HIS A 48 -0.74 13.73 1.51
N ARG A 49 0.43 14.33 1.75
CA ARG A 49 0.89 14.68 3.10
C ARG A 49 1.86 15.86 3.09
N PRO A 50 2.03 16.56 4.23
CA PRO A 50 3.02 17.63 4.35
C PRO A 50 4.43 17.17 3.99
N ALA A 51 5.21 18.01 3.31
CA ALA A 51 6.58 17.67 2.94
C ALA A 51 7.45 17.30 4.16
N LEU A 52 8.40 16.39 3.96
CA LEU A 52 9.50 16.15 4.91
C LEU A 52 10.74 16.85 4.40
N LYS A 53 11.47 17.50 5.31
CA LYS A 53 12.76 18.11 5.01
C LYS A 53 13.78 17.54 5.98
N GLU A 54 14.74 16.79 5.45
CA GLU A 54 15.84 16.19 6.20
C GLU A 54 15.35 15.47 7.48
N ALA A 55 14.22 14.77 7.36
CA ALA A 55 13.55 14.17 8.50
C ALA A 55 14.20 12.83 8.86
N GLU A 56 14.72 12.72 10.08
CA GLU A 56 15.22 11.46 10.63
C GLU A 56 14.09 10.65 11.25
N ILE A 57 14.02 9.36 10.92
CA ILE A 57 13.04 8.43 11.51
C ILE A 57 13.74 7.52 12.51
N ALA A 58 13.36 7.63 13.78
CA ALA A 58 13.85 6.84 14.88
C ALA A 58 12.70 6.23 15.72
N PRO A 59 12.91 5.04 16.32
CA PRO A 59 14.08 4.18 16.19
C PRO A 59 14.13 3.48 14.83
N ARG A 60 15.35 3.15 14.36
CA ARG A 60 15.52 2.31 13.17
C ARG A 60 15.18 0.85 13.50
N PRO A 61 14.61 0.10 12.55
CA PRO A 61 14.41 -1.33 12.74
C PRO A 61 15.76 -2.04 12.93
N LYS A 62 15.75 -3.17 13.65
CA LYS A 62 16.94 -4.01 13.82
C LYS A 62 17.43 -4.60 12.49
N GLN A 63 16.52 -4.83 11.55
CA GLN A 63 16.84 -5.28 10.19
C GLN A 63 17.34 -4.09 9.36
N GLN A 64 18.29 -4.32 8.47
CA GLN A 64 18.80 -3.28 7.55
C GLN A 64 17.67 -2.72 6.67
N GLU A 65 16.84 -3.60 6.12
CA GLU A 65 15.59 -3.25 5.44
C GLU A 65 14.49 -4.21 5.87
N ILE A 66 13.29 -3.67 6.10
CA ILE A 66 12.10 -4.49 6.35
C ILE A 66 11.62 -5.04 5.01
N PRO A 67 11.41 -6.36 4.85
CA PRO A 67 10.80 -6.90 3.64
C PRO A 67 9.37 -6.38 3.48
N ILE A 68 9.09 -5.69 2.37
CA ILE A 68 7.77 -5.12 2.05
C ILE A 68 7.14 -5.92 0.91
N TRP A 69 5.89 -6.33 1.13
CA TRP A 69 5.09 -7.11 0.19
C TRP A 69 3.82 -6.32 -0.15
N VAL A 70 3.50 -6.19 -1.43
CA VAL A 70 2.28 -5.53 -1.90
C VAL A 70 1.15 -6.54 -2.03
N GLY A 71 0.01 -6.26 -1.39
CA GLY A 71 -1.22 -7.04 -1.49
C GLY A 71 -1.87 -6.88 -2.86
N VAL A 72 -2.14 -8.00 -3.54
CA VAL A 72 -2.74 -8.06 -4.88
C VAL A 72 -4.07 -8.81 -4.80
N GLY A 73 -5.18 -8.09 -4.99
CA GLY A 73 -6.55 -8.63 -4.85
C GLY A 73 -7.18 -9.20 -6.12
N GLY A 74 -6.57 -9.00 -7.30
CA GLY A 74 -7.11 -9.52 -8.58
C GLY A 74 -6.88 -8.64 -9.81
N THR A 75 -6.42 -7.40 -9.66
CA THR A 75 -6.12 -6.50 -10.80
C THR A 75 -4.68 -6.66 -11.28
N LEU A 76 -4.44 -6.78 -12.59
CA LEU A 76 -3.10 -6.82 -13.18
C LEU A 76 -2.22 -5.62 -12.76
N ALA A 77 -2.82 -4.42 -12.73
CA ALA A 77 -2.12 -3.19 -12.34
C ALA A 77 -1.48 -3.24 -10.95
N SER A 78 -2.06 -4.01 -10.01
CA SER A 78 -1.46 -4.18 -8.66
C SER A 78 -0.24 -5.10 -8.71
N ALA A 79 -0.26 -6.14 -9.54
CA ALA A 79 0.86 -7.06 -9.72
C ALA A 79 2.03 -6.38 -10.47
N GLU A 80 1.73 -5.67 -11.56
CA GLU A 80 2.71 -4.88 -12.32
C GLU A 80 3.43 -3.86 -11.44
N ARG A 81 2.67 -3.17 -10.56
CA ARG A 81 3.24 -2.22 -9.60
C ARG A 81 4.24 -2.89 -8.66
N ALA A 82 3.88 -4.03 -8.09
CA ALA A 82 4.75 -4.76 -7.18
C ALA A 82 6.05 -5.20 -7.87
N GLY A 83 5.94 -5.67 -9.12
CA GLY A 83 7.10 -6.02 -9.96
C GLY A 83 7.98 -4.81 -10.26
N ARG A 84 7.39 -3.69 -10.70
CA ARG A 84 8.14 -2.46 -11.01
C ARG A 84 8.88 -1.89 -9.80
N LEU A 85 8.30 -2.01 -8.60
CA LEU A 85 8.89 -1.51 -7.36
C LEU A 85 9.90 -2.48 -6.72
N GLY A 86 10.05 -3.69 -7.27
CA GLY A 86 10.94 -4.72 -6.71
C GLY A 86 10.48 -5.24 -5.34
N THR A 87 9.18 -5.16 -5.04
CA THR A 87 8.60 -5.64 -3.78
C THR A 87 8.13 -7.09 -3.90
N GLY A 88 7.94 -7.78 -2.77
CA GLY A 88 7.21 -9.05 -2.76
C GLY A 88 5.74 -8.87 -3.16
N MET A 89 5.06 -9.95 -3.53
CA MET A 89 3.62 -9.96 -3.82
C MET A 89 2.88 -10.88 -2.88
N ALA A 90 1.87 -10.36 -2.18
CA ALA A 90 0.93 -11.15 -1.38
C ALA A 90 -0.41 -11.23 -2.14
N VAL A 91 -0.66 -12.37 -2.80
CA VAL A 91 -1.83 -12.53 -3.69
C VAL A 91 -3.02 -13.07 -2.89
N ALA A 92 -4.14 -12.34 -2.91
CA ALA A 92 -5.39 -12.82 -2.33
C ALA A 92 -6.06 -13.78 -3.32
N MET A 93 -6.19 -15.04 -2.92
CA MET A 93 -6.95 -16.04 -3.66
C MET A 93 -8.36 -16.11 -3.07
N LEU A 94 -9.26 -15.27 -3.58
CA LEU A 94 -10.66 -15.21 -3.15
C LEU A 94 -11.50 -16.14 -4.03
N GLY A 95 -11.44 -17.44 -3.73
CA GLY A 95 -12.23 -18.49 -4.40
C GLY A 95 -13.15 -19.22 -3.43
N GLY A 96 -14.39 -19.45 -3.86
CA GLY A 96 -15.39 -20.32 -3.22
C GLY A 96 -16.19 -21.06 -4.30
N ASP A 97 -16.86 -22.16 -3.94
CA ASP A 97 -17.55 -23.02 -4.91
C ASP A 97 -18.64 -22.25 -5.69
N PRO A 98 -18.55 -22.18 -7.04
CA PRO A 98 -19.51 -21.47 -7.89
C PRO A 98 -20.97 -21.91 -7.69
N ARG A 99 -21.20 -23.13 -7.20
CA ARG A 99 -22.55 -23.69 -6.99
C ARG A 99 -23.38 -22.95 -5.93
N TYR A 100 -22.74 -22.17 -5.05
CA TYR A 100 -23.44 -21.39 -4.03
C TYR A 100 -23.78 -19.95 -4.46
N ARG A 101 -23.53 -19.57 -5.73
CA ARG A 101 -23.92 -18.26 -6.29
C ARG A 101 -25.31 -18.26 -6.95
N GLY A 102 -26.33 -18.73 -6.23
CA GLY A 102 -27.71 -18.62 -6.68
C GLY A 102 -28.67 -18.79 -5.51
N HIS A 103 -29.76 -18.01 -5.50
CA HIS A 103 -30.82 -17.83 -4.50
C HIS A 103 -30.71 -16.55 -3.66
N SER A 104 -30.99 -15.43 -4.33
CA SER A 104 -31.70 -14.29 -3.76
C SER A 104 -32.38 -13.54 -4.91
N VAL A 105 -33.60 -13.97 -5.22
CA VAL A 105 -34.69 -13.12 -5.74
C VAL A 105 -35.86 -13.30 -4.79
#